data_AF-A0A0F9USC4-F1
#
_entry.id   AF-A0A0F9USC4-F1
#
_cell.length_a   1.000
_cell.length_b   1.000
_cell.length_c   1.000
_cell.angle_alpha   90.00
_cell.angle_beta   90.00
_cell.angle_gamma   90.00
#
_symmetry.space_group_name_H-M   'P 1'
#
loop_
_entity.id
_entity.type
_entity.pdbx_description
1 polymer ?
#
loop_
_entity_poly.entity_id
_entity_poly.type
_entity_poly.pdbx_seq_one_letter_code
_entity_poly.pdbx_strand_id
1 'polypeptide(L)'
;MPKTQSVLVLSLVFLYFFIFLVNAQVIGETQVIDLSERARNFFIESTKGNIVGQITGNTFGQNLVVGTTEEDIQSQGGTLIFLQAAEFISIVSSDTTNDILTGTNAISVLIEGLDENFTAIEEVVNLSATATNTTNQYIRVNSMEVNQVGNYSATNAGTITGTAAVNGSVQIEIPAGEGISKTTHFTVPSGQNLIITTFRVTMDTGKTIDITAKFRENADDITRPMSPIKTIRDLKGLDSPATGVSLGNFKFNEKTDIWVTGVTSTGTSQIEVNFDFLQYAIGT
;
A
#
# COMPACT_ATOMS: atom_id res chain seq x y z
N MET A 1 11.94 29.84 -96.25
CA MET A 1 12.30 31.25 -96.51
C MET A 1 12.33 31.99 -95.18
N PRO A 2 13.28 32.92 -95.00
CA PRO A 2 14.24 32.93 -93.88
C PRO A 2 14.03 34.16 -92.96
N LYS A 3 14.66 34.26 -91.78
CA LYS A 3 15.99 34.89 -91.62
C LYS A 3 16.57 34.60 -90.23
N THR A 4 17.73 33.93 -90.27
CA THR A 4 18.99 34.25 -89.57
C THR A 4 19.01 35.44 -88.62
N GLN A 5 19.53 35.24 -87.41
CA GLN A 5 20.70 35.99 -86.92
C GLN A 5 21.44 35.21 -85.83
N SER A 6 22.76 35.19 -85.96
CA SER A 6 23.76 34.50 -85.14
C SER A 6 24.72 35.54 -84.60
N VAL A 7 24.97 35.63 -83.28
CA VAL A 7 26.17 36.23 -82.64
C VAL A 7 26.16 35.75 -81.16
N LEU A 8 26.94 34.76 -80.71
CA LEU A 8 28.37 34.76 -80.37
C LEU A 8 28.78 35.80 -79.30
N VAL A 9 28.81 35.44 -78.01
CA VAL A 9 29.90 35.86 -77.11
C VAL A 9 30.14 34.79 -76.04
N LEU A 10 31.37 34.27 -76.11
CA LEU A 10 32.05 33.40 -75.17
C LEU A 10 32.59 34.22 -73.99
N SER A 11 32.75 33.57 -72.84
CA SER A 11 33.61 33.90 -71.71
C SER A 11 33.14 34.96 -70.70
N LEU A 12 32.78 34.48 -69.50
CA LEU A 12 33.47 34.95 -68.31
C LEU A 12 33.68 33.78 -67.34
N VAL A 13 34.95 33.53 -67.11
CA VAL A 13 35.52 32.54 -66.20
C VAL A 13 35.12 32.88 -64.77
N PHE A 14 34.49 31.93 -64.07
CA PHE A 14 34.64 31.86 -62.62
C PHE A 14 35.15 30.46 -62.26
N LEU A 15 36.45 30.45 -61.98
CA LEU A 15 37.20 29.42 -61.30
C LEU A 15 36.45 29.07 -59.99
N TYR A 16 35.94 27.85 -59.85
CA TYR A 16 35.79 27.24 -58.53
C TYR A 16 36.07 25.75 -58.58
N PHE A 17 36.89 25.35 -57.63
CA PHE A 17 37.62 24.11 -57.47
C PHE A 17 36.72 22.88 -57.40
N PHE A 18 37.18 21.79 -58.04
CA PHE A 18 36.69 20.43 -57.86
C PHE A 18 36.83 20.01 -56.38
N ILE A 19 35.76 19.48 -55.78
CA ILE A 19 35.87 18.57 -54.63
C ILE A 19 34.94 17.37 -54.88
N PHE A 20 35.55 16.19 -54.84
CA PHE A 20 34.94 14.88 -54.96
C PHE A 20 33.77 14.71 -53.97
N LEU A 21 32.62 14.24 -54.46
CA LEU A 21 31.54 13.76 -53.61
C LEU A 21 32.01 12.48 -52.89
N VAL A 22 32.44 12.62 -51.64
CA VAL A 22 32.52 11.48 -50.73
C VAL A 22 31.15 11.38 -50.06
N ASN A 23 30.46 10.25 -50.27
CA ASN A 23 29.25 9.95 -49.52
C ASN A 23 29.60 9.95 -48.02
N ALA A 24 29.02 10.86 -47.26
CA ALA A 24 29.06 10.80 -45.82
C ALA A 24 28.22 9.60 -45.37
N GLN A 25 28.87 8.44 -45.20
CA GLN A 25 28.31 7.39 -44.35
C GLN A 25 28.49 7.86 -42.91
N VAL A 26 27.39 8.12 -42.22
CA VAL A 26 27.41 8.31 -40.77
C VAL A 26 27.83 6.99 -40.16
N ILE A 27 29.11 6.88 -39.82
CA ILE A 27 29.63 5.87 -38.91
C ILE A 27 29.25 6.35 -37.51
N GLY A 28 28.23 5.73 -36.95
CA GLY A 28 27.69 6.08 -35.65
C GLY A 28 26.49 5.20 -35.31
N GLU A 29 26.67 3.88 -35.31
CA GLU A 29 25.87 3.04 -34.43
C GLU A 29 26.33 3.30 -32.99
N THR A 30 25.95 4.45 -32.46
CA THR A 30 25.97 4.70 -31.03
C THR A 30 24.53 4.98 -30.63
N GLN A 31 23.95 4.01 -29.95
CA GLN A 31 22.79 4.18 -29.08
C GLN A 31 21.64 5.01 -29.63
N VAL A 32 20.76 4.35 -30.36
CA VAL A 32 19.34 4.52 -30.03
C VAL A 32 18.87 3.14 -29.60
N ILE A 33 19.16 2.79 -28.35
CA ILE A 33 18.21 1.94 -27.63
C ILE A 33 16.91 2.71 -27.74
N ASP A 34 15.98 2.15 -28.49
CA ASP A 34 14.68 2.72 -28.71
C ASP A 34 14.00 2.84 -27.35
N LEU A 35 14.04 4.03 -26.74
CA LEU A 35 13.37 4.34 -25.47
C LEU A 35 11.85 4.08 -25.55
N SER A 36 11.34 3.83 -26.76
CA SER A 36 9.96 3.45 -27.03
C SER A 36 9.64 1.97 -26.78
N GLU A 37 10.64 1.07 -26.69
CA GLU A 37 10.44 -0.29 -26.16
C GLU A 37 10.34 -0.26 -24.61
N ARG A 38 9.16 0.19 -24.17
CA ARG A 38 8.58 0.09 -22.82
C ARG A 38 9.28 0.93 -21.74
N ALA A 39 8.80 2.16 -21.56
CA ALA A 39 8.66 2.73 -20.22
C ALA A 39 7.82 1.77 -19.37
N ARG A 40 8.44 0.72 -18.84
CA ARG A 40 7.76 -0.22 -17.95
C ARG A 40 7.30 0.60 -16.76
N ASN A 41 6.02 0.53 -16.43
CA ASN A 41 5.49 1.25 -15.27
C ASN A 41 6.31 0.80 -14.06
N PHE A 42 7.01 1.76 -13.45
CA PHE A 42 7.93 1.52 -12.35
C PHE A 42 7.26 0.69 -11.24
N PHE A 43 6.00 0.95 -10.93
CA PHE A 43 5.23 0.19 -9.95
C PHE A 43 5.02 -1.25 -10.38
N ILE A 44 4.66 -1.51 -11.64
CA ILE A 44 4.50 -2.87 -12.17
C ILE A 44 5.82 -3.65 -12.10
N GLU A 45 6.94 -2.99 -12.35
CA GLU A 45 8.25 -3.64 -12.30
C GLU A 45 8.75 -3.87 -10.88
N SER A 46 8.44 -2.97 -9.94
CA SER A 46 8.65 -3.22 -8.52
C SER A 46 7.76 -4.36 -8.02
N THR A 47 6.48 -4.42 -8.41
CA THR A 47 5.59 -5.55 -8.08
C THR A 47 6.09 -6.88 -8.62
N LYS A 48 6.71 -6.88 -9.81
CA LYS A 48 7.36 -8.08 -10.38
C LYS A 48 8.66 -8.47 -9.67
N GLY A 49 9.21 -7.62 -8.81
CA GLY A 49 10.54 -7.81 -8.21
C GLY A 49 11.70 -7.50 -9.15
N ASN A 50 11.44 -6.85 -10.30
CA ASN A 50 12.48 -6.48 -11.26
C ASN A 50 13.30 -5.25 -10.83
N ILE A 51 12.88 -4.56 -9.76
CA ILE A 51 13.61 -3.46 -9.14
C ILE A 51 14.06 -3.93 -7.75
N VAL A 52 15.37 -4.15 -7.62
CA VAL A 52 15.97 -4.68 -6.39
C VAL A 52 15.74 -3.71 -5.23
N GLY A 53 15.35 -4.24 -4.08
CA GLY A 53 15.17 -3.47 -2.85
C GLY A 53 13.87 -2.67 -2.78
N GLN A 54 12.90 -2.93 -3.67
CA GLN A 54 11.60 -2.28 -3.67
C GLN A 54 10.46 -3.29 -3.70
N ILE A 55 9.47 -3.07 -2.85
CA ILE A 55 8.28 -3.92 -2.71
C ILE A 55 7.06 -3.02 -2.78
N THR A 56 6.08 -3.38 -3.61
CA THR A 56 4.77 -2.72 -3.60
C THR A 56 3.81 -3.46 -2.69
N GLY A 57 2.96 -2.73 -1.97
CA GLY A 57 1.88 -3.31 -1.19
C GLY A 57 0.58 -2.52 -1.34
N ASN A 58 -0.50 -3.12 -0.85
CA ASN A 58 -1.81 -2.52 -0.74
C ASN A 58 -2.30 -2.74 0.69
N THR A 59 -2.91 -1.72 1.26
CA THR A 59 -3.66 -1.82 2.50
C THR A 59 -5.12 -1.48 2.19
N PHE A 60 -6.03 -2.32 2.66
CA PHE A 60 -7.48 -2.16 2.53
C PHE A 60 -8.14 -2.24 3.90
N GLY A 61 -8.81 -1.15 4.28
CA GLY A 61 -9.63 -1.10 5.48
C GLY A 61 -11.09 -0.88 5.15
N GLN A 62 -11.95 -1.43 6.01
CA GLN A 62 -13.39 -1.25 5.96
C GLN A 62 -13.92 -1.15 7.38
N ASN A 63 -14.76 -0.16 7.65
CA ASN A 63 -15.58 -0.11 8.84
C ASN A 63 -17.04 0.00 8.39
N LEU A 64 -17.88 -0.96 8.80
CA LEU A 64 -19.27 -1.06 8.37
C LEU A 64 -20.21 -0.10 9.13
N VAL A 65 -19.74 0.46 10.25
CA VAL A 65 -20.61 1.15 11.22
C VAL A 65 -19.96 2.45 11.71
N VAL A 66 -19.29 3.19 10.83
CA VAL A 66 -18.67 4.48 11.19
C VAL A 66 -19.73 5.47 11.64
N GLY A 67 -19.67 5.90 12.90
CA GLY A 67 -20.63 6.81 13.50
C GLY A 67 -20.35 8.30 13.28
N THR A 68 -21.04 9.15 14.04
CA THR A 68 -20.84 10.61 14.07
C THR A 68 -19.64 11.03 14.94
N THR A 69 -18.98 10.07 15.58
CA THR A 69 -17.70 10.23 16.26
C THR A 69 -16.60 9.65 15.39
N GLU A 70 -15.40 10.21 15.49
CA GLU A 70 -14.26 9.74 14.72
C GLU A 70 -13.87 8.32 15.12
N GLU A 71 -13.79 7.44 14.13
CA GLU A 71 -13.37 6.05 14.27
C GLU A 71 -12.33 5.70 13.22
N ASP A 72 -11.52 4.69 13.51
CA ASP A 72 -10.56 4.17 12.55
C ASP A 72 -11.29 3.33 11.48
N ILE A 73 -10.76 3.37 10.26
CA ILE A 73 -11.24 2.51 9.18
C ILE A 73 -10.58 1.14 9.32
N GLN A 74 -11.23 0.30 10.13
CA GLN A 74 -10.86 -1.08 10.45
C GLN A 74 -12.09 -1.93 10.79
N SER A 75 -12.02 -3.24 10.58
CA SER A 75 -13.18 -4.14 10.69
C SER A 75 -13.80 -4.21 12.08
N GLN A 76 -12.96 -4.21 13.11
CA GLN A 76 -13.38 -4.24 14.51
C GLN A 76 -13.99 -2.90 14.99
N GLY A 77 -13.93 -1.85 14.15
CA GLY A 77 -14.40 -0.51 14.47
C GLY A 77 -13.60 0.20 15.57
N GLY A 78 -14.16 1.29 16.10
CA GLY A 78 -13.57 2.07 17.20
C GLY A 78 -12.21 2.67 16.86
N THR A 79 -11.40 2.94 17.89
CA THR A 79 -10.03 3.46 17.75
C THR A 79 -9.04 2.43 18.25
N LEU A 80 -8.04 2.11 17.43
CA LEU A 80 -6.95 1.20 17.79
C LEU A 80 -6.10 1.83 18.90
N ILE A 81 -5.77 1.02 19.90
CA ILE A 81 -4.80 1.38 20.94
C ILE A 81 -3.44 0.86 20.51
N PHE A 82 -2.54 1.78 20.12
CA PHE A 82 -1.15 1.45 19.82
C PHE A 82 -0.44 0.91 21.06
N LEU A 83 0.15 -0.28 20.92
CA LEU A 83 0.94 -0.90 21.99
C LEU A 83 2.24 -0.10 22.22
N GLN A 84 2.63 -0.01 23.50
CA GLN A 84 3.88 0.64 23.94
C GLN A 84 5.01 -0.35 24.22
N ALA A 85 4.69 -1.65 24.27
CA ALA A 85 5.64 -2.75 24.37
C ALA A 85 5.11 -3.90 23.49
N ALA A 86 6.01 -4.73 22.98
CA ALA A 86 5.59 -5.91 22.22
C ALA A 86 4.88 -6.91 23.14
N GLU A 87 3.80 -7.50 22.65
CA GLU A 87 3.02 -8.50 23.39
C GLU A 87 2.70 -9.70 22.51
N PHE A 88 2.42 -10.86 23.12
CA PHE A 88 1.81 -11.96 22.38
C PHE A 88 0.41 -11.55 21.90
N ILE A 89 0.03 -11.98 20.71
CA ILE A 89 -1.31 -11.79 20.18
C ILE A 89 -2.10 -13.07 20.41
N SER A 90 -3.18 -12.96 21.16
CA SER A 90 -4.11 -14.05 21.42
C SER A 90 -5.17 -14.08 20.33
N ILE A 91 -5.15 -15.15 19.54
CA ILE A 91 -5.99 -15.33 18.35
C ILE A 91 -7.10 -16.32 18.64
N VAL A 92 -8.35 -15.94 18.33
CA VAL A 92 -9.52 -16.79 18.51
C VAL A 92 -10.56 -16.52 17.42
N SER A 93 -11.24 -17.57 16.94
CA SER A 93 -12.44 -17.43 16.10
C SER A 93 -13.71 -17.43 16.94
N SER A 94 -14.73 -16.69 16.51
CA SER A 94 -16.07 -16.83 17.06
C SER A 94 -16.78 -18.13 16.66
N ASP A 95 -16.34 -18.82 15.60
CA ASP A 95 -16.75 -20.19 15.26
C ASP A 95 -15.68 -21.19 15.72
N THR A 96 -15.76 -21.59 16.99
CA THR A 96 -14.82 -22.52 17.62
C THR A 96 -15.05 -23.99 17.26
N THR A 97 -15.96 -24.29 16.33
CA THR A 97 -16.25 -25.65 15.85
C THR A 97 -15.68 -25.90 14.47
N ASN A 98 -15.85 -24.93 13.55
CA ASN A 98 -15.41 -25.07 12.16
C ASN A 98 -14.08 -24.36 11.88
N ASP A 99 -13.78 -23.25 12.59
CA ASP A 99 -12.51 -22.54 12.46
C ASP A 99 -11.49 -23.01 13.50
N ILE A 100 -11.08 -24.28 13.37
CA ILE A 100 -10.10 -24.94 14.24
C ILE A 100 -9.21 -25.85 13.40
N LEU A 101 -8.06 -26.27 13.92
CA LEU A 101 -7.09 -27.11 13.19
C LEU A 101 -7.68 -28.37 12.54
N THR A 102 -8.72 -28.96 13.12
CA THR A 102 -9.42 -30.17 12.62
C THR A 102 -10.76 -29.86 11.95
N GLY A 103 -11.09 -28.59 11.77
CA GLY A 103 -12.36 -28.11 11.24
C GLY A 103 -12.39 -28.04 9.71
N THR A 104 -13.54 -27.65 9.16
CA THR A 104 -13.75 -27.53 7.71
C THR A 104 -13.40 -26.16 7.15
N ASN A 105 -13.31 -25.15 8.00
CA ASN A 105 -13.16 -23.75 7.61
C ASN A 105 -11.73 -23.29 7.89
N ALA A 106 -11.49 -22.11 8.46
CA ALA A 106 -10.13 -21.65 8.71
C ALA A 106 -9.42 -22.56 9.72
N ILE A 107 -8.25 -23.11 9.37
CA ILE A 107 -7.48 -23.98 10.27
C ILE A 107 -6.22 -23.31 10.82
N SER A 108 -5.70 -22.31 10.10
CA SER A 108 -4.59 -21.48 10.55
C SER A 108 -4.67 -20.07 9.95
N VAL A 109 -4.02 -19.12 10.62
CA VAL A 109 -3.86 -17.75 10.14
C VAL A 109 -2.38 -17.41 10.03
N LEU A 110 -2.01 -16.62 9.02
CA LEU A 110 -0.74 -15.93 8.94
C LEU A 110 -0.93 -14.55 9.54
N ILE A 111 -0.09 -14.20 10.50
CA ILE A 111 -0.03 -12.85 11.07
C ILE A 111 1.29 -12.21 10.65
N GLU A 112 1.22 -10.99 10.12
CA GLU A 112 2.38 -10.18 9.77
C GLU A 112 2.36 -8.88 10.56
N GLY A 113 3.51 -8.49 11.09
CA GLY A 113 3.61 -7.30 11.92
C GLY A 113 5.05 -6.98 12.24
N LEU A 114 5.25 -6.27 13.36
CA LEU A 114 6.56 -5.79 13.78
C LEU A 114 6.89 -6.24 15.20
N ASP A 115 8.14 -6.62 15.45
CA ASP A 115 8.66 -6.95 16.78
C ASP A 115 8.95 -5.70 17.62
N GLU A 116 9.51 -5.87 18.83
CA GLU A 116 9.89 -4.76 19.73
C GLU A 116 10.86 -3.74 19.10
N ASN A 117 11.62 -4.15 18.07
CA ASN A 117 12.59 -3.33 17.35
C ASN A 117 12.00 -2.72 16.07
N PHE A 118 10.68 -2.86 15.86
CA PHE A 118 9.96 -2.52 14.64
C PHE A 118 10.46 -3.28 13.41
N THR A 119 11.09 -4.44 13.59
CA THR A 119 11.52 -5.32 12.49
C THR A 119 10.34 -6.14 12.02
N ALA A 120 10.16 -6.26 10.70
CA ALA A 120 9.10 -7.07 10.12
C ALA A 120 9.27 -8.55 10.51
N ILE A 121 8.20 -9.13 11.05
CA ILE A 121 8.10 -10.53 11.44
C ILE A 121 6.75 -11.10 10.99
N GLU A 122 6.72 -12.40 10.75
CA GLU A 122 5.51 -13.13 10.41
C GLU A 122 5.51 -14.51 11.10
N GLU A 123 4.33 -15.04 11.37
CA GLU A 123 4.20 -16.45 11.76
C GLU A 123 2.82 -17.03 11.41
N VAL A 124 2.77 -18.36 11.31
CA VAL A 124 1.51 -19.10 11.15
C VAL A 124 1.05 -19.60 12.51
N VAL A 125 -0.18 -19.22 12.89
CA VAL A 125 -0.84 -19.67 14.12
C VAL A 125 -1.97 -20.63 13.77
N ASN A 126 -1.93 -21.84 14.31
CA ASN A 126 -3.01 -22.81 14.17
C ASN A 126 -4.19 -22.40 15.05
N LEU A 127 -5.40 -22.41 14.48
CA LEU A 127 -6.62 -22.11 15.22
C LEU A 127 -7.04 -23.29 16.10
N SER A 128 -7.70 -22.98 17.21
CA SER A 128 -8.21 -23.98 18.15
C SER A 128 -9.56 -23.54 18.71
N ALA A 129 -10.24 -24.44 19.44
CA ALA A 129 -11.52 -24.11 20.08
C ALA A 129 -11.40 -23.05 21.18
N THR A 130 -10.18 -22.68 21.57
CA THR A 130 -9.86 -21.61 22.52
C THR A 130 -8.81 -20.66 21.93
N ALA A 131 -8.61 -19.52 22.58
CA ALA A 131 -7.60 -18.57 22.15
C ALA A 131 -6.20 -19.21 22.14
N THR A 132 -5.46 -18.97 21.06
CA THR A 132 -4.10 -19.46 20.85
C THR A 132 -3.17 -18.26 20.74
N ASN A 133 -2.13 -18.22 21.56
CA ASN A 133 -1.16 -17.14 21.49
C ASN A 133 -0.17 -17.38 20.36
N THR A 134 0.29 -16.29 19.77
CA THR A 134 1.49 -16.28 18.93
C THR A 134 2.73 -16.76 19.71
N THR A 135 3.74 -17.19 18.97
CA THR A 135 5.08 -17.51 19.49
C THR A 135 5.96 -16.26 19.53
N ASN A 136 5.82 -15.36 18.55
CA ASN A 136 6.48 -14.07 18.57
C ASN A 136 5.64 -13.02 19.30
N GLN A 137 6.29 -11.95 19.73
CA GLN A 137 5.63 -10.77 20.29
C GLN A 137 5.59 -9.65 19.25
N TYR A 138 4.46 -8.95 19.19
CA TYR A 138 4.20 -7.92 18.20
C TYR A 138 3.95 -6.58 18.92
N ILE A 139 4.62 -5.52 18.46
CA ILE A 139 4.31 -4.14 18.86
C ILE A 139 3.33 -3.48 17.89
N ARG A 140 3.26 -3.97 16.65
CA ARG A 140 2.30 -3.60 15.60
C ARG A 140 1.89 -4.83 14.83
N VAL A 141 0.63 -4.89 14.41
CA VAL A 141 0.11 -5.92 13.51
C VAL A 141 -0.35 -5.20 12.25
N ASN A 142 0.25 -5.53 11.10
CA ASN A 142 -0.03 -4.87 9.82
C ASN A 142 -1.09 -5.64 9.02
N SER A 143 -1.09 -6.98 9.09
CA SER A 143 -2.06 -7.84 8.41
C SER A 143 -2.26 -9.15 9.15
N MET A 144 -3.45 -9.73 8.98
CA MET A 144 -3.74 -11.10 9.35
C MET A 144 -4.61 -11.73 8.26
N GLU A 145 -4.25 -12.91 7.78
CA GLU A 145 -5.00 -13.63 6.75
C GLU A 145 -5.17 -15.10 7.08
N VAL A 146 -6.20 -15.73 6.53
CA VAL A 146 -6.40 -17.16 6.63
C VAL A 146 -5.34 -17.85 5.75
N ASN A 147 -4.39 -18.50 6.41
CA ASN A 147 -3.29 -19.19 5.75
C ASN A 147 -3.75 -20.52 5.13
N GLN A 148 -4.60 -21.26 5.85
CA GLN A 148 -5.12 -22.55 5.38
C GLN A 148 -6.57 -22.76 5.80
N VAL A 149 -7.28 -23.52 4.97
CA VAL A 149 -8.65 -23.98 5.21
C VAL A 149 -8.74 -25.50 5.14
N GLY A 150 -9.71 -26.07 5.84
CA GLY A 150 -9.97 -27.52 5.86
C GLY A 150 -10.72 -28.02 4.62
N ASN A 151 -11.37 -27.13 3.86
CA ASN A 151 -12.10 -27.44 2.64
C ASN A 151 -11.84 -26.37 1.57
N TYR A 152 -11.69 -26.81 0.32
CA TYR A 152 -11.37 -25.94 -0.82
C TYR A 152 -12.38 -24.81 -1.04
N SER A 153 -13.67 -25.04 -0.74
CA SER A 153 -14.72 -24.03 -0.92
C SER A 153 -14.98 -23.19 0.33
N ALA A 154 -14.12 -23.28 1.35
CA ALA A 154 -14.30 -22.61 2.62
C ALA A 154 -13.36 -21.42 2.80
N THR A 155 -13.72 -20.57 3.76
CA THR A 155 -12.94 -19.48 4.35
C THR A 155 -13.25 -19.50 5.86
N ASN A 156 -12.86 -18.50 6.63
CA ASN A 156 -13.28 -18.39 8.04
C ASN A 156 -14.82 -18.25 8.15
N ALA A 157 -15.45 -19.10 8.97
CA ALA A 157 -16.88 -19.05 9.21
C ALA A 157 -17.25 -17.98 10.26
N GLY A 158 -16.44 -17.88 11.30
CA GLY A 158 -16.53 -16.87 12.35
C GLY A 158 -15.60 -15.69 12.09
N THR A 159 -15.75 -14.67 12.92
CA THR A 159 -14.81 -13.56 13.01
C THR A 159 -13.57 -14.03 13.76
N ILE A 160 -12.39 -13.86 13.16
CA ILE A 160 -11.12 -14.19 13.82
C ILE A 160 -10.51 -12.90 14.35
N THR A 161 -10.29 -12.85 15.66
CA THR A 161 -9.82 -11.66 16.36
C THR A 161 -8.45 -11.92 16.99
N GLY A 162 -7.50 -11.01 16.77
CA GLY A 162 -6.21 -10.96 17.46
C GLY A 162 -6.21 -9.90 18.56
N THR A 163 -6.03 -10.32 19.81
CA THR A 163 -6.06 -9.46 20.99
C THR A 163 -4.70 -9.43 21.67
N ALA A 164 -4.20 -8.25 22.06
CA ALA A 164 -2.98 -8.13 22.84
C ALA A 164 -3.13 -8.84 24.20
N ALA A 165 -2.25 -9.80 24.50
CA ALA A 165 -2.45 -10.73 25.62
C ALA A 165 -2.39 -10.07 27.01
N VAL A 166 -1.71 -8.92 27.16
CA VAL A 166 -1.59 -8.20 28.42
C VAL A 166 -2.49 -6.96 28.42
N ASN A 167 -2.45 -6.15 27.36
CA ASN A 167 -3.25 -4.94 27.25
C ASN A 167 -4.75 -5.23 27.09
N GLY A 168 -5.12 -6.35 26.47
CA GLY A 168 -6.51 -6.77 26.25
C GLY A 168 -7.24 -6.02 25.14
N SER A 169 -6.57 -5.13 24.40
CA SER A 169 -7.15 -4.46 23.23
C SER A 169 -7.05 -5.33 21.98
N VAL A 170 -8.10 -5.26 21.14
CA VAL A 170 -8.11 -5.89 19.81
C VAL A 170 -7.12 -5.15 18.92
N GLN A 171 -6.18 -5.89 18.34
CA GLN A 171 -5.14 -5.34 17.47
C GLN A 171 -5.44 -5.56 15.99
N ILE A 172 -6.15 -6.64 15.66
CA ILE A 172 -6.51 -6.98 14.28
C ILE A 172 -7.74 -7.89 14.26
N GLU A 173 -8.51 -7.87 13.17
CA GLU A 173 -9.68 -8.72 12.98
C GLU A 173 -9.82 -9.14 11.51
N ILE A 174 -10.16 -10.41 11.27
CA ILE A 174 -10.67 -10.92 10.00
C ILE A 174 -12.20 -11.09 10.15
N PRO A 175 -13.02 -10.31 9.42
CA PRO A 175 -14.47 -10.50 9.46
C PRO A 175 -14.88 -11.88 8.92
N ALA A 176 -15.99 -12.40 9.41
CA ALA A 176 -16.56 -13.66 8.93
C ALA A 176 -16.72 -13.67 7.40
N GLY A 177 -16.18 -14.71 6.74
CA GLY A 177 -16.32 -14.87 5.29
C GLY A 177 -15.25 -14.17 4.43
N GLU A 178 -14.35 -13.38 5.01
CA GLU A 178 -13.46 -12.50 4.23
C GLU A 178 -12.07 -13.08 3.96
N GLY A 179 -11.57 -13.94 4.84
CA GLY A 179 -10.25 -14.56 4.70
C GLY A 179 -9.05 -13.63 4.92
N ILE A 180 -9.25 -12.31 5.03
CA ILE A 180 -8.19 -11.32 5.27
C ILE A 180 -8.70 -10.19 6.17
N SER A 181 -7.80 -9.63 6.98
CA SER A 181 -8.10 -8.51 7.85
C SER A 181 -8.37 -7.24 7.05
N LYS A 182 -9.34 -6.43 7.48
CA LYS A 182 -9.65 -5.16 6.84
C LYS A 182 -9.23 -4.02 7.76
N THR A 183 -8.02 -3.51 7.59
CA THR A 183 -7.48 -2.39 8.39
C THR A 183 -6.76 -1.38 7.52
N THR A 184 -6.81 -0.10 7.88
CA THR A 184 -5.93 0.94 7.30
C THR A 184 -4.66 1.17 8.09
N HIS A 185 -4.52 0.54 9.25
CA HIS A 185 -3.32 0.66 10.08
C HIS A 185 -2.15 -0.04 9.40
N PHE A 186 -1.07 0.70 9.22
CA PHE A 186 0.18 0.17 8.71
C PHE A 186 1.35 0.93 9.34
N THR A 187 2.33 0.20 9.87
CA THR A 187 3.56 0.80 10.37
C THR A 187 4.73 0.42 9.48
N VAL A 188 5.48 1.44 9.04
CA VAL A 188 6.67 1.24 8.21
C VAL A 188 7.74 0.49 9.01
N PRO A 189 8.23 -0.69 8.55
CA PRO A 189 9.26 -1.43 9.26
C PRO A 189 10.57 -0.65 9.40
N SER A 190 11.34 -1.01 10.42
CA SER A 190 12.74 -0.59 10.61
C SER A 190 13.58 -0.93 9.36
N GLY A 191 14.43 0.00 8.93
CA GLY A 191 15.26 -0.11 7.73
C GLY A 191 14.54 0.18 6.41
N GLN A 192 13.25 0.53 6.43
CA GLN A 192 12.45 0.79 5.24
C GLN A 192 11.90 2.22 5.21
N ASN A 193 11.70 2.75 4.00
CA ASN A 193 10.86 3.92 3.75
C ASN A 193 9.62 3.48 2.97
N LEU A 194 8.54 4.24 3.11
CA LEU A 194 7.29 4.00 2.38
C LEU A 194 6.86 5.24 1.60
N ILE A 195 6.35 5.04 0.38
CA ILE A 195 5.69 6.08 -0.42
C ILE A 195 4.26 5.62 -0.73
N ILE A 196 3.27 6.40 -0.33
CA ILE A 196 1.87 6.18 -0.75
C ILE A 196 1.68 6.73 -2.17
N THR A 197 1.14 5.89 -3.04
CA THR A 197 1.04 6.12 -4.49
C THR A 197 -0.40 6.35 -4.94
N THR A 198 -1.35 5.65 -4.33
CA THR A 198 -2.78 5.77 -4.66
C THR A 198 -3.58 5.77 -3.38
N PHE A 199 -4.67 6.53 -3.36
CA PHE A 199 -5.64 6.56 -2.29
C PHE A 199 -7.03 6.49 -2.89
N ARG A 200 -7.90 5.64 -2.34
CA ARG A 200 -9.29 5.50 -2.78
C ARG A 200 -10.20 5.37 -1.56
N VAL A 201 -11.37 5.97 -1.68
CA VAL A 201 -12.43 5.95 -0.68
C VAL A 201 -13.72 5.55 -1.37
N THR A 202 -14.39 4.54 -0.82
CA THR A 202 -15.74 4.13 -1.19
C THR A 202 -16.62 4.18 0.06
N MET A 203 -17.91 4.46 -0.13
CA MET A 203 -18.86 4.52 0.98
C MET A 203 -20.30 4.24 0.54
N ASP A 204 -21.18 4.03 1.53
CA ASP A 204 -22.61 3.96 1.31
C ASP A 204 -23.18 5.30 0.79
N THR A 205 -24.25 5.23 0.01
CA THR A 205 -24.88 6.42 -0.57
C THR A 205 -25.88 7.05 0.40
N GLY A 206 -26.09 8.36 0.28
CA GLY A 206 -27.18 9.07 0.97
C GLY A 206 -26.78 9.79 2.26
N LYS A 207 -25.50 9.73 2.63
CA LYS A 207 -24.89 10.49 3.74
C LYS A 207 -23.59 11.10 3.24
N THR A 208 -23.15 12.15 3.92
CA THR A 208 -21.80 12.68 3.71
C THR A 208 -20.84 12.12 4.75
N ILE A 209 -19.61 11.87 4.33
CA ILE A 209 -18.54 11.41 5.21
C ILE A 209 -17.35 12.36 5.17
N ASP A 210 -16.63 12.40 6.28
CA ASP A 210 -15.33 13.03 6.42
C ASP A 210 -14.27 11.96 6.63
N ILE A 211 -13.20 12.00 5.84
CA ILE A 211 -12.05 11.09 5.94
C ILE A 211 -10.80 11.88 6.29
N THR A 212 -10.03 11.36 7.24
CA THR A 212 -8.78 11.96 7.68
C THR A 212 -7.68 10.91 7.66
N ALA A 213 -6.69 11.07 6.78
CA ALA A 213 -5.48 10.24 6.78
C ALA A 213 -4.46 10.81 7.76
N LYS A 214 -3.97 10.00 8.69
CA LYS A 214 -3.10 10.40 9.80
C LYS A 214 -1.80 9.61 9.81
N PHE A 215 -0.77 10.21 10.40
CA PHE A 215 0.47 9.52 10.69
C PHE A 215 1.13 10.03 11.98
N ARG A 216 2.01 9.20 12.54
CA ARG A 216 2.93 9.56 13.63
C ARG A 216 4.30 8.97 13.33
N GLU A 217 5.32 9.80 13.36
CA GLU A 217 6.73 9.39 13.21
C GLU A 217 7.30 8.92 14.55
N ASN A 218 8.39 8.14 14.50
CA ASN A 218 9.14 7.68 15.69
C ASN A 218 8.25 6.92 16.69
N ALA A 219 7.55 5.89 16.21
CA ALA A 219 6.65 5.06 17.01
C ALA A 219 7.33 4.34 18.19
N ASP A 220 8.67 4.27 18.19
CA ASP A 220 9.51 3.74 19.27
C ASP A 220 9.77 4.74 20.40
N ASP A 221 9.54 6.05 20.19
CA ASP A 221 9.68 7.06 21.23
C ASP A 221 8.39 7.22 22.05
N ILE A 222 8.33 6.46 23.15
CA ILE A 222 7.25 6.52 24.15
C ILE A 222 7.57 7.43 25.34
N THR A 223 8.68 8.17 25.29
CA THR A 223 9.14 9.01 26.39
C THR A 223 8.98 10.49 26.07
N ARG A 224 8.72 11.32 27.08
CA ARG A 224 8.54 12.76 26.85
C ARG A 224 9.90 13.39 26.46
N PRO A 225 9.99 14.20 25.39
CA PRO A 225 8.92 14.61 24.46
C PRO A 225 8.74 13.67 23.26
N MET A 226 7.49 13.30 22.96
CA MET A 226 7.14 12.40 21.84
C MET A 226 6.71 13.17 20.57
N SER A 227 6.74 12.47 19.43
CA SER A 227 6.24 13.01 18.15
C SER A 227 4.70 13.12 18.12
N PRO A 228 4.14 14.24 17.61
CA PRO A 228 2.70 14.43 17.52
C PRO A 228 2.09 13.62 16.37
N ILE A 229 0.77 13.40 16.46
CA ILE A 229 -0.03 12.93 15.32
C ILE A 229 -0.15 14.08 14.32
N LYS A 230 0.03 13.80 13.05
CA LYS A 230 -0.09 14.75 11.94
C LYS A 230 -1.14 14.25 10.95
N THR A 231 -1.88 15.18 10.35
CA THR A 231 -2.84 14.87 9.28
C THR A 231 -2.16 15.01 7.93
N ILE A 232 -2.25 13.97 7.10
CA ILE A 232 -1.75 13.92 5.72
C ILE A 232 -2.72 14.64 4.80
N ARG A 233 -4.00 14.31 4.95
CA ARG A 233 -5.08 14.74 4.06
C ARG A 233 -6.41 14.66 4.78
N ASP A 234 -7.21 15.70 4.61
CA ASP A 234 -8.61 15.75 4.97
C ASP A 234 -9.46 15.78 3.70
N LEU A 235 -10.44 14.88 3.61
CA LEU A 235 -11.53 14.94 2.64
C LEU A 235 -12.81 15.15 3.43
N LYS A 236 -13.45 16.31 3.26
CA LYS A 236 -14.63 16.70 4.05
C LYS A 236 -15.86 16.78 3.15
N GLY A 237 -17.00 16.32 3.65
CA GLY A 237 -18.29 16.38 2.98
C GLY A 237 -18.37 15.51 1.73
N LEU A 238 -17.66 14.38 1.68
CA LEU A 238 -17.74 13.46 0.55
C LEU A 238 -19.13 12.83 0.50
N ASP A 239 -19.80 12.93 -0.65
CA ASP A 239 -21.12 12.34 -0.95
C ASP A 239 -21.08 11.30 -2.07
N SER A 240 -19.90 11.10 -2.66
CA SER A 240 -19.60 10.15 -3.73
C SER A 240 -18.19 9.58 -3.58
N PRO A 241 -17.90 8.37 -4.13
CA PRO A 241 -16.58 7.77 -4.08
C PRO A 241 -15.49 8.71 -4.59
N ALA A 242 -14.34 8.72 -3.91
CA ALA A 242 -13.23 9.60 -4.22
C ALA A 242 -11.96 8.79 -4.48
N THR A 243 -11.16 9.21 -5.47
CA THR A 243 -9.84 8.63 -5.74
C THR A 243 -8.83 9.72 -6.01
N GLY A 244 -7.60 9.48 -5.57
CA GLY A 244 -6.46 10.34 -5.83
C GLY A 244 -5.20 9.51 -6.07
N VAL A 245 -4.39 9.94 -7.04
CA VAL A 245 -3.05 9.41 -7.27
C VAL A 245 -2.04 10.42 -6.74
N SER A 246 -1.02 9.94 -6.03
CA SER A 246 0.11 10.73 -5.54
C SER A 246 1.39 10.18 -6.15
N LEU A 247 2.10 11.00 -6.91
CA LEU A 247 3.36 10.61 -7.56
C LEU A 247 4.58 10.98 -6.69
N GLY A 248 4.56 10.60 -5.41
CA GLY A 248 5.75 10.62 -4.55
C GLY A 248 5.79 11.66 -3.42
N ASN A 249 4.74 12.46 -3.21
CA ASN A 249 4.74 13.49 -2.16
C ASN A 249 4.41 12.95 -0.76
N PHE A 250 3.89 11.73 -0.66
CA PHE A 250 3.56 11.08 0.61
C PHE A 250 4.61 10.04 0.97
N LYS A 251 5.80 10.52 1.35
CA LYS A 251 6.90 9.70 1.84
C LYS A 251 6.89 9.66 3.36
N PHE A 252 7.06 8.47 3.91
CA PHE A 252 7.17 8.18 5.33
C PHE A 252 8.48 7.42 5.60
N ASN A 253 9.12 7.75 6.71
CA ASN A 253 10.33 7.07 7.13
C ASN A 253 9.97 5.80 7.92
N GLU A 254 10.97 5.00 8.25
CA GLU A 254 10.82 3.86 9.16
C GLU A 254 10.09 4.25 10.46
N LYS A 255 9.44 3.27 11.09
CA LYS A 255 8.75 3.43 12.38
C LYS A 255 7.69 4.54 12.36
N THR A 256 7.09 4.76 11.20
CA THR A 256 5.96 5.69 11.04
C THR A 256 4.67 4.88 11.06
N ASP A 257 3.79 5.17 12.03
CA ASP A 257 2.42 4.66 12.07
C ASP A 257 1.56 5.47 11.08
N ILE A 258 0.79 4.79 10.23
CA ILE A 258 -0.11 5.38 9.23
C ILE A 258 -1.49 4.74 9.41
N TRP A 259 -2.54 5.56 9.46
CA TRP A 259 -3.91 5.05 9.55
C TRP A 259 -4.91 6.09 9.02
N VAL A 260 -6.14 5.65 8.78
CA VAL A 260 -7.21 6.53 8.29
C VAL A 260 -8.40 6.46 9.22
N THR A 261 -8.99 7.63 9.50
CA THR A 261 -10.21 7.75 10.28
C THR A 261 -11.36 8.27 9.44
N GLY A 262 -12.58 7.96 9.87
CA GLY A 262 -13.82 8.42 9.26
C GLY A 262 -14.83 8.96 10.28
N VAL A 263 -15.70 9.83 9.80
CA VAL A 263 -16.89 10.32 10.50
C VAL A 263 -18.03 10.41 9.48
N THR A 264 -19.22 9.97 9.84
CA THR A 264 -20.44 10.23 9.06
C THR A 264 -21.20 11.42 9.61
N SER A 265 -21.91 12.16 8.75
CA SER A 265 -22.73 13.30 9.19
C SER A 265 -23.96 12.90 10.00
N THR A 266 -24.46 11.68 9.86
CA THR A 266 -25.62 11.19 10.62
C THR A 266 -25.69 9.66 10.66
N GLY A 267 -26.17 9.11 11.78
CA GLY A 267 -26.33 7.67 11.96
C GLY A 267 -24.99 6.93 11.87
N THR A 268 -24.92 5.92 11.00
CA THR A 268 -23.72 5.14 10.73
C THR A 268 -23.53 4.98 9.22
N SER A 269 -22.29 4.93 8.74
CA SER A 269 -21.95 4.69 7.34
C SER A 269 -20.97 3.54 7.19
N GLN A 270 -21.09 2.80 6.10
CA GLN A 270 -20.04 1.89 5.66
C GLN A 270 -19.00 2.70 4.89
N ILE A 271 -17.75 2.63 5.34
CA ILE A 271 -16.63 3.33 4.74
C ILE A 271 -15.53 2.32 4.44
N GLU A 272 -14.99 2.42 3.25
CA GLU A 272 -13.88 1.62 2.75
C GLU A 272 -12.78 2.54 2.26
N VAL A 273 -11.56 2.23 2.63
CA VAL A 273 -10.39 2.99 2.21
C VAL A 273 -9.31 2.00 1.79
N ASN A 274 -8.73 2.25 0.62
CA ASN A 274 -7.54 1.55 0.20
C ASN A 274 -6.43 2.53 -0.18
N PHE A 275 -5.19 2.15 0.14
CA PHE A 275 -4.02 2.84 -0.36
C PHE A 275 -2.96 1.86 -0.86
N ASP A 276 -2.39 2.21 -2.00
CA ASP A 276 -1.28 1.46 -2.61
C ASP A 276 0.01 2.16 -2.23
N PHE A 277 1.05 1.41 -1.92
CA PHE A 277 2.32 1.97 -1.51
C PHE A 277 3.53 1.21 -2.09
N LEU A 278 4.66 1.90 -2.08
CA LEU A 278 5.97 1.37 -2.40
C LEU A 278 6.85 1.45 -1.15
N GLN A 279 7.34 0.30 -0.69
CA GLN A 279 8.38 0.19 0.33
C GLN A 279 9.74 0.02 -0.33
N TYR A 280 10.76 0.65 0.24
CA TYR A 280 12.14 0.52 -0.24
C TYR A 280 13.14 0.69 0.89
N ALA A 281 14.26 -0.02 0.79
CA ALA A 281 15.31 0.03 1.79
C ALA A 281 15.90 1.44 1.93
N ILE A 282 16.20 1.82 3.17
CA ILE A 282 16.99 3.04 3.43
C ILE A 282 18.39 2.80 2.84
N GLY A 283 18.80 3.64 1.89
CA GLY A 283 20.13 3.55 1.30
C GLY A 283 21.20 3.73 2.36
N THR A 284 22.08 2.74 2.50
CA THR A 284 23.31 2.80 3.31
C THR A 284 24.32 3.77 2.73
#